data_AF-A0A8S3U8B0-F1
#
_entry.id   AF-A0A8S3U8B0-F1
#
_cell.length_a   1.000
_cell.length_b   1.000
_cell.length_c   1.000
_cell.angle_alpha   90.00
_cell.angle_beta   90.00
_cell.angle_gamma   90.00
#
_symmetry.space_group_name_H-M   'P 1'
#
loop_
_entity.id
_entity.type
_entity.pdbx_description
1 polymer ?
#
loop_
_entity_poly.entity_id
_entity_poly.type
_entity_poly.pdbx_seq_one_letter_code
_entity_poly.pdbx_strand_id
1 'polypeptide(L)'
;MGLWGQDIFYSTHQSFLSYRAIYLIVLDGSRTLDDPCQFDQYLPGKSGQKTARDYLRFWINTIVTYCKGSQYGFPKIMIVFTHKDKLKHSEVETAREQLYGDVKSMFQGTPLTSHLVIEDRIFVNAKNKNDPEMAKIKTSIIRESKLQPTWGQNLPKCFIPLELEFENLIRKDMNVITFDDLRKINTQHPIRPLTDAELKVFLKFQHAIGKILYFDEPGLDTHITLLPTYLIDAFKSIITDKRFCKGEKQKEHLWNLMSQKGVIFKYAIEKLWRNGKYQRFEQHKDYLVAVMTHLDILVEPKDMTASAIEYQPTFTSWLAWYRLRIPLDTFNLHPSPTETLP
;
A
#
# COMPACT_ATOMS: atom_id res chain seq x y z
N MET A 1 0.04 6.78 -7.17
CA MET A 1 -0.34 5.36 -7.02
C MET A 1 -1.33 5.26 -5.88
N GLY A 2 -2.59 4.86 -6.13
CA GLY A 2 -3.60 4.74 -5.09
C GLY A 2 -3.49 3.40 -4.38
N LEU A 3 -2.83 3.38 -3.23
CA LEU A 3 -2.80 2.23 -2.34
C LEU A 3 -4.03 2.33 -1.44
N TRP A 4 -5.14 1.73 -1.87
CA TRP A 4 -6.37 1.66 -1.09
C TRP A 4 -6.05 0.94 0.23
N GLY A 5 -6.16 1.62 1.37
CA GLY A 5 -5.67 1.24 2.71
C GLY A 5 -6.24 -0.06 3.30
N GLN A 6 -6.04 -1.18 2.61
CA GLN A 6 -6.22 -2.52 3.15
C GLN A 6 -4.92 -2.89 3.89
N ASP A 7 -5.04 -3.23 5.18
CA ASP A 7 -3.94 -3.70 6.05
C ASP A 7 -3.14 -4.88 5.46
N ILE A 8 -3.77 -5.64 4.56
CA ILE A 8 -3.16 -6.73 3.81
C ILE A 8 -1.93 -6.25 3.01
N PHE A 9 -1.85 -4.97 2.67
CA PHE A 9 -0.71 -4.36 1.98
C PHE A 9 0.26 -3.64 2.91
N TYR A 10 0.08 -3.64 4.24
CA TYR A 10 0.97 -2.98 5.18
C TYR A 10 2.43 -3.45 5.06
N SER A 11 2.65 -4.76 4.95
CA SER A 11 4.00 -5.31 4.72
C SER A 11 4.54 -4.91 3.34
N THR A 12 3.68 -4.81 2.32
CA THR A 12 4.07 -4.37 0.98
C THR A 12 4.30 -2.86 0.85
N HIS A 13 3.69 -2.04 1.72
CA HIS A 13 3.82 -0.59 1.68
C HIS A 13 5.26 -0.16 1.92
N GLN A 14 6.03 -0.91 2.71
CA GLN A 14 7.45 -0.61 2.93
C GLN A 14 8.23 -0.48 1.61
N SER A 15 7.89 -1.26 0.59
CA SER A 15 8.52 -1.19 -0.75
C SER A 15 8.07 0.00 -1.59
N PHE A 16 6.98 0.67 -1.21
CA PHE A 16 6.41 1.81 -1.92
C PHE A 16 6.58 3.14 -1.17
N LEU A 17 6.99 3.09 0.11
CA LEU A 17 7.23 4.26 0.92
C LEU A 17 8.62 4.84 0.60
N SER A 18 8.62 6.04 0.03
CA SER A 18 9.82 6.80 -0.32
C SER A 18 9.77 8.19 0.30
N TYR A 19 10.92 8.67 0.79
CA TYR A 19 11.06 10.04 1.28
C TYR A 19 10.89 11.10 0.18
N ARG A 20 11.02 10.69 -1.09
CA ARG A 20 10.86 11.53 -2.29
C ARG A 20 9.40 11.75 -2.68
N ALA A 21 8.46 11.07 -2.02
CA ALA A 21 7.05 11.13 -2.32
C ALA A 21 6.31 12.23 -1.53
N ILE A 22 5.13 12.58 -2.03
CA ILE A 22 4.12 13.36 -1.31
C ILE A 22 2.95 12.44 -1.01
N TYR A 23 2.57 12.34 0.25
CA TYR A 23 1.49 11.48 0.71
C TYR A 23 0.23 12.29 0.94
N LEU A 24 -0.91 11.74 0.55
CA LEU A 24 -2.23 12.30 0.83
C LEU A 24 -2.97 11.33 1.75
N ILE A 25 -3.24 11.75 2.99
CA ILE A 25 -4.12 11.02 3.90
C ILE A 25 -5.52 11.62 3.78
N VAL A 26 -6.48 10.79 3.41
CA VAL A 26 -7.85 11.20 3.10
C VAL A 26 -8.80 10.72 4.19
N LEU A 27 -9.61 11.62 4.73
CA LEU A 27 -10.57 11.35 5.80
C LEU A 27 -11.97 11.87 5.47
N ASP A 28 -13.00 11.32 6.13
CA ASP A 28 -14.35 11.87 6.11
C ASP A 28 -14.40 13.11 7.03
N GLY A 29 -14.63 14.28 6.45
CA GLY A 29 -14.74 15.55 7.18
C GLY A 29 -16.16 15.86 7.65
N SER A 30 -17.15 15.01 7.37
CA SER A 30 -18.50 15.15 7.91
C SER A 30 -18.64 14.61 9.34
N ARG A 31 -17.52 14.21 9.96
CA ARG A 31 -17.41 13.52 11.24
C ARG A 31 -16.29 14.14 12.06
N THR A 32 -16.31 13.94 13.38
CA THR A 32 -15.21 14.36 14.25
C THR A 32 -14.05 13.37 14.16
N LEU A 33 -12.85 13.79 14.58
CA LEU A 33 -11.70 12.86 14.61
C LEU A 33 -11.85 11.75 15.65
N ASP A 34 -12.72 11.93 16.64
CA ASP A 34 -12.97 10.99 17.72
C ASP A 34 -14.17 10.08 17.45
N ASP A 35 -14.91 10.31 16.36
CA ASP A 35 -15.98 9.43 15.94
C ASP A 35 -15.41 8.04 15.58
N PRO A 36 -16.13 6.96 15.91
CA PRO A 36 -15.76 5.62 15.48
C PRO A 36 -15.62 5.54 13.96
N CYS A 37 -14.47 5.09 13.50
CA CYS A 37 -14.26 4.71 12.13
C CYS A 37 -15.07 3.44 11.86
N GLN A 38 -15.91 3.47 10.82
CA GLN A 38 -16.56 2.26 10.31
C GLN A 38 -15.57 1.24 9.74
N PHE A 39 -14.31 1.66 9.58
CA PHE A 39 -13.16 0.83 9.21
C PHE A 39 -12.54 0.15 10.43
N ASP A 40 -13.36 -0.47 11.28
CA ASP A 40 -12.96 -1.09 12.56
C ASP A 40 -12.03 -2.31 12.40
N GLN A 41 -11.68 -2.68 11.17
CA GLN A 41 -10.95 -3.91 10.86
C GLN A 41 -9.47 -3.73 10.49
N TYR A 42 -8.96 -2.49 10.40
CA TYR A 42 -7.74 -2.23 9.63
C TYR A 42 -6.69 -1.33 10.33
N LEU A 43 -6.54 -1.43 11.66
CA LEU A 43 -5.43 -0.79 12.39
C LEU A 43 -4.90 -1.74 13.48
N PRO A 44 -3.61 -2.14 13.46
CA PRO A 44 -3.05 -3.03 14.48
C PRO A 44 -3.04 -2.37 15.89
N GLY A 45 -2.98 -3.19 16.94
CA GLY A 45 -2.56 -2.74 18.28
C GLY A 45 -3.58 -2.05 19.20
N LYS A 46 -4.90 -2.02 18.90
CA LYS A 46 -5.92 -1.77 19.95
C LYS A 46 -7.07 -2.77 19.88
N SER A 47 -7.59 -3.13 21.05
CA SER A 47 -8.91 -3.71 21.28
C SER A 47 -9.90 -2.57 21.53
N GLY A 48 -10.99 -2.49 20.77
CA GLY A 48 -12.01 -1.43 20.86
C GLY A 48 -12.23 -0.67 19.55
N GLN A 49 -13.27 0.18 19.51
CA GLN A 49 -13.61 1.00 18.34
C GLN A 49 -12.47 1.97 18.02
N LYS A 50 -11.96 1.91 16.79
CA LYS A 50 -10.88 2.80 16.32
C LYS A 50 -11.46 4.12 15.86
N THR A 51 -10.74 5.22 16.07
CA THR A 51 -11.15 6.57 15.64
C THR A 51 -10.30 7.09 14.48
N ALA A 52 -10.74 8.15 13.80
CA ALA A 52 -9.95 8.79 12.75
C ALA A 52 -8.65 9.39 13.30
N ARG A 53 -8.64 9.79 14.57
CA ARG A 53 -7.44 10.21 15.31
C ARG A 53 -6.40 9.10 15.40
N ASP A 54 -6.82 7.88 15.74
CA ASP A 54 -5.93 6.71 15.78
C ASP A 54 -5.39 6.37 14.39
N TYR A 55 -6.23 6.47 13.36
CA TYR A 55 -5.85 6.26 11.96
C TYR A 55 -4.77 7.25 11.50
N LEU A 56 -4.96 8.54 11.76
CA LEU A 56 -3.98 9.59 11.42
C LEU A 56 -2.63 9.31 12.08
N ARG A 57 -2.65 9.06 13.39
CA ARG A 57 -1.42 8.79 14.15
C ARG A 57 -0.69 7.57 13.59
N PHE A 58 -1.42 6.50 13.28
CA PHE A 58 -0.82 5.29 12.73
C PHE A 58 -0.15 5.54 11.37
N TRP A 59 -0.86 6.15 10.42
CA TRP A 59 -0.31 6.33 9.07
C TRP A 59 0.80 7.37 9.01
N ILE A 60 0.69 8.47 9.75
CA ILE A 60 1.76 9.48 9.81
C ILE A 60 3.03 8.86 10.37
N ASN A 61 2.94 8.14 11.49
CA ASN A 61 4.09 7.44 12.06
C ASN A 61 4.64 6.41 11.08
N THR A 62 3.79 5.58 10.48
CA THR A 62 4.21 4.56 9.49
C THR A 62 4.99 5.19 8.33
N ILE A 63 4.43 6.24 7.72
CA ILE A 63 5.08 6.92 6.59
C ILE A 63 6.46 7.46 7.01
N VAL A 64 6.54 8.18 8.13
CA VAL A 64 7.81 8.78 8.60
C VAL A 64 8.81 7.71 9.01
N THR A 65 8.39 6.65 9.70
CA THR A 65 9.27 5.57 10.16
C THR A 65 9.85 4.75 9.01
N TYR A 66 9.05 4.40 7.99
CA TYR A 66 9.52 3.53 6.91
C TYR A 66 10.22 4.27 5.76
N CYS A 67 10.07 5.59 5.66
CA CYS A 67 10.81 6.38 4.67
C CYS A 67 12.29 6.50 5.07
N LYS A 68 13.09 5.47 4.74
CA LYS A 68 14.56 5.47 4.90
C LYS A 68 15.15 6.71 4.22
N GLY A 69 15.95 7.49 4.95
CA GLY A 69 16.55 8.74 4.46
C GLY A 69 15.64 9.96 4.55
N SER A 70 14.57 9.91 5.37
CA SER A 70 13.78 11.09 5.73
C SER A 70 14.69 12.24 6.16
N GLN A 71 14.60 13.36 5.45
CA GLN A 71 15.25 14.61 5.86
C GLN A 71 14.26 15.44 6.68
N TYR A 72 14.73 16.45 7.40
CA TYR A 72 13.85 17.30 8.21
C TYR A 72 12.70 17.86 7.35
N GLY A 73 11.48 17.47 7.68
CA GLY A 73 10.26 17.85 6.97
C GLY A 73 9.93 17.08 5.69
N PHE A 74 10.63 15.99 5.36
CA PHE A 74 10.32 15.11 4.21
C PHE A 74 10.27 13.62 4.61
N PRO A 75 9.27 12.85 4.12
CA PRO A 75 8.31 13.21 3.08
C PRO A 75 7.24 14.20 3.55
N LYS A 76 6.57 14.86 2.60
CA LYS A 76 5.44 15.74 2.87
C LYS A 76 4.15 14.94 2.93
N ILE A 77 3.33 15.21 3.94
CA ILE A 77 2.07 14.52 4.20
C ILE A 77 0.96 15.58 4.24
N MET A 78 0.11 15.55 3.22
CA MET A 78 -1.08 16.38 3.12
C MET A 78 -2.25 15.65 3.78
N ILE A 79 -3.02 16.38 4.60
CA ILE A 79 -4.28 15.88 5.15
C ILE A 79 -5.42 16.49 4.34
N VAL A 80 -6.29 15.64 3.80
CA VAL A 80 -7.42 16.04 2.95
C VAL A 80 -8.71 15.51 3.57
N PHE A 81 -9.61 16.42 3.94
CA PHE A 81 -10.96 16.04 4.35
C PHE A 81 -11.89 15.98 3.15
N THR A 82 -12.80 15.01 3.14
CA THR A 82 -13.76 14.73 2.06
C THR A 82 -15.18 14.74 2.58
N HIS A 83 -16.16 14.53 1.71
CA HIS A 83 -17.59 14.56 2.04
C HIS A 83 -18.09 15.93 2.50
N LYS A 84 -17.50 17.01 1.97
CA LYS A 84 -18.01 18.37 2.18
C LYS A 84 -19.50 18.50 1.80
N ASP A 85 -19.99 17.69 0.86
CA ASP A 85 -21.40 17.60 0.45
C ASP A 85 -22.36 17.12 1.54
N LYS A 86 -21.87 16.47 2.59
CA LYS A 86 -22.72 16.01 3.71
C LYS A 86 -22.98 17.09 4.76
N LEU A 87 -22.25 18.21 4.71
CA LEU A 87 -22.44 19.33 5.63
C LEU A 87 -23.26 20.43 4.97
N LYS A 88 -23.99 21.21 5.78
CA LYS A 88 -24.61 22.44 5.28
C LYS A 88 -23.53 23.47 5.00
N HIS A 89 -23.75 24.35 4.02
CA HIS A 89 -22.77 25.36 3.62
C HIS A 89 -22.30 26.23 4.81
N SER A 90 -23.18 26.57 5.73
CA SER A 90 -22.88 27.34 6.95
C SER A 90 -21.99 26.61 7.96
N GLU A 91 -21.93 25.27 7.91
CA GLU A 91 -21.19 24.43 8.86
C GLU A 91 -19.78 24.08 8.35
N VAL A 92 -19.54 24.18 7.03
CA VAL A 92 -18.29 23.72 6.39
C VAL A 92 -17.06 24.43 6.95
N GLU A 93 -17.11 25.76 7.09
CA GLU A 93 -15.96 26.53 7.59
C GLU A 93 -15.67 26.19 9.06
N THR A 94 -16.70 26.13 9.90
CA THR A 94 -16.56 25.75 11.32
C THR A 94 -15.97 24.36 11.46
N ALA A 95 -16.47 23.39 10.69
CA ALA A 95 -15.95 22.02 10.69
C ALA A 95 -14.49 21.98 10.18
N ARG A 96 -14.15 22.75 9.14
CA ARG A 96 -12.77 22.88 8.64
C ARG A 96 -11.83 23.37 9.74
N GLU A 97 -12.19 24.46 10.41
CA GLU A 97 -11.37 25.04 11.48
C GLU A 97 -11.16 24.05 12.62
N GLN A 98 -12.24 23.38 13.04
CA GLN A 98 -12.17 22.39 14.11
C GLN A 98 -11.28 21.20 13.73
N LEU A 99 -11.49 20.59 12.56
CA LEU A 99 -10.73 19.44 12.10
C LEU A 99 -9.23 19.74 11.95
N TYR A 100 -8.87 20.87 11.33
CA TYR A 100 -7.47 21.25 11.17
C TYR A 100 -6.84 21.74 12.49
N GLY A 101 -7.63 22.36 13.38
CA GLY A 101 -7.22 22.66 14.75
C GLY A 101 -6.89 21.39 15.54
N ASP A 102 -7.72 20.36 15.42
CA ASP A 102 -7.51 19.07 16.06
C ASP A 102 -6.27 18.35 15.51
N VAL A 103 -6.08 18.34 14.19
CA VAL A 103 -4.84 17.78 13.58
C VAL A 103 -3.62 18.55 14.06
N LYS A 104 -3.69 19.89 14.12
CA LYS A 104 -2.57 20.71 14.60
C LYS A 104 -2.23 20.41 16.06
N SER A 105 -3.23 20.33 16.94
CA SER A 105 -3.02 20.04 18.35
C SER A 105 -2.46 18.63 18.59
N MET A 106 -2.87 17.64 17.79
CA MET A 106 -2.37 16.25 17.87
C MET A 106 -0.85 16.14 17.73
N PHE A 107 -0.26 16.95 16.86
CA PHE A 107 1.15 16.85 16.50
C PHE A 107 1.96 18.04 17.01
N GLN A 108 1.35 18.98 17.73
CA GLN A 108 2.05 20.16 18.25
C GLN A 108 3.23 19.75 19.14
N GLY A 109 4.39 20.38 18.91
CA GLY A 109 5.61 20.09 19.68
C GLY A 109 6.29 18.76 19.31
N THR A 110 5.81 18.05 18.29
CA THR A 110 6.46 16.82 17.80
C THR A 110 7.27 17.09 16.54
N PRO A 111 8.34 16.32 16.26
CA PRO A 111 9.07 16.43 15.00
C PRO A 111 8.20 16.17 13.76
N LEU A 112 7.09 15.42 13.94
CA LEU A 112 6.15 15.07 12.88
C LEU A 112 5.48 16.30 12.26
N THR A 113 5.33 17.41 12.99
CA THR A 113 4.70 18.64 12.47
C THR A 113 5.40 19.14 11.20
N SER A 114 6.73 19.00 11.12
CA SER A 114 7.52 19.48 9.97
C SER A 114 7.18 18.77 8.65
N HIS A 115 6.61 17.56 8.74
CA HIS A 115 6.19 16.74 7.61
C HIS A 115 4.77 17.11 7.12
N LEU A 116 3.96 17.76 7.96
CA LEU A 116 2.54 17.99 7.69
C LEU A 116 2.32 19.23 6.83
N VAL A 117 1.42 19.11 5.85
CA VAL A 117 0.93 20.19 4.99
C VAL A 117 -0.53 20.41 5.33
N ILE A 118 -0.78 21.19 6.38
CA ILE A 118 -2.11 21.42 6.96
C ILE A 118 -2.61 22.86 6.80
N GLU A 119 -1.72 23.79 6.45
CA GLU A 119 -2.06 25.22 6.29
C GLU A 119 -3.03 25.48 5.13
N ASP A 120 -3.07 24.60 4.13
CA ASP A 120 -3.99 24.73 2.99
C ASP A 120 -5.45 24.36 3.34
N ARG A 121 -5.67 23.76 4.52
CA ARG A 121 -6.98 23.39 5.08
C ARG A 121 -7.97 22.80 4.07
N ILE A 122 -7.50 21.82 3.30
CA ILE A 122 -8.21 21.22 2.18
C ILE A 122 -9.43 20.40 2.65
N PHE A 123 -10.62 20.87 2.27
CA PHE A 123 -11.87 20.16 2.56
C PHE A 123 -12.75 20.10 1.30
N VAL A 124 -12.80 18.93 0.67
CA VAL A 124 -13.32 18.76 -0.69
C VAL A 124 -14.64 17.98 -0.76
N ASN A 125 -15.49 18.35 -1.72
CA ASN A 125 -16.56 17.51 -2.22
C ASN A 125 -16.02 16.69 -3.40
N ALA A 126 -15.60 15.45 -3.12
CA ALA A 126 -15.04 14.56 -4.13
C ALA A 126 -16.03 14.15 -5.24
N LYS A 127 -17.35 14.35 -5.05
CA LYS A 127 -18.37 14.11 -6.08
C LYS A 127 -18.49 15.25 -7.07
N ASN A 128 -18.02 16.45 -6.72
CA ASN A 128 -18.02 17.61 -7.60
C ASN A 128 -16.67 17.73 -8.31
N LYS A 129 -16.63 17.38 -9.61
CA LYS A 129 -15.42 17.49 -10.45
C LYS A 129 -14.88 18.92 -10.56
N ASN A 130 -15.74 19.92 -10.35
CA ASN A 130 -15.42 21.35 -10.45
C ASN A 130 -15.25 21.99 -9.06
N ASP A 131 -15.09 21.22 -7.99
CA ASP A 131 -14.83 21.78 -6.67
C ASP A 131 -13.53 22.61 -6.68
N PRO A 132 -13.55 23.90 -6.29
CA PRO A 132 -12.35 24.75 -6.28
C PRO A 132 -11.23 24.19 -5.38
N GLU A 133 -11.55 23.35 -4.40
CA GLU A 133 -10.56 22.70 -3.53
C GLU A 133 -9.66 21.71 -4.30
N MET A 134 -10.12 21.19 -5.44
CA MET A 134 -9.27 20.37 -6.31
C MET A 134 -8.12 21.17 -6.91
N ALA A 135 -8.34 22.46 -7.20
CA ALA A 135 -7.27 23.35 -7.62
C ALA A 135 -6.27 23.60 -6.48
N LYS A 136 -6.75 23.74 -5.23
CA LYS A 136 -5.87 23.85 -4.05
C LYS A 136 -4.99 22.62 -3.90
N ILE A 137 -5.54 21.40 -3.97
CA ILE A 137 -4.76 20.15 -3.92
C ILE A 137 -3.64 20.17 -4.98
N LYS A 138 -3.96 20.50 -6.23
CA LYS A 138 -2.97 20.55 -7.32
C LYS A 138 -1.88 21.58 -7.05
N THR A 139 -2.26 22.79 -6.62
CA THR A 139 -1.32 23.86 -6.30
C THR A 139 -0.39 23.47 -5.15
N SER A 140 -0.94 22.87 -4.08
CA SER A 140 -0.15 22.36 -2.96
C SER A 140 0.82 21.26 -3.39
N ILE A 141 0.36 20.27 -4.17
CA ILE A 141 1.25 19.22 -4.69
C ILE A 141 2.41 19.84 -5.49
N ILE A 142 2.14 20.80 -6.38
CA ILE A 142 3.18 21.47 -7.18
C ILE A 142 4.13 22.26 -6.28
N ARG A 143 3.59 23.01 -5.31
CA ARG A 143 4.38 23.79 -4.34
C ARG A 143 5.32 22.89 -3.56
N GLU A 144 4.79 21.86 -2.91
CA GLU A 144 5.58 20.93 -2.10
C GLU A 144 6.56 20.11 -2.95
N SER A 145 6.21 19.78 -4.20
CA SER A 145 7.12 19.09 -5.13
C SER A 145 8.35 19.93 -5.44
N LYS A 146 8.18 21.24 -5.67
CA LYS A 146 9.29 22.17 -5.93
C LYS A 146 10.20 22.37 -4.72
N LEU A 147 9.68 22.18 -3.51
CA LEU A 147 10.43 22.26 -2.26
C LEU A 147 11.20 20.97 -1.94
N GLN A 148 10.91 19.86 -2.63
CA GLN A 148 11.61 18.60 -2.40
C GLN A 148 13.13 18.78 -2.63
N PRO A 149 13.99 18.25 -1.76
CA PRO A 149 15.45 18.32 -1.94
C PRO A 149 15.93 17.66 -3.22
N THR A 150 15.11 16.75 -3.78
CA THR A 150 15.40 16.06 -5.03
C THR A 150 14.91 16.80 -6.27
N TRP A 151 14.19 17.91 -6.12
CA TRP A 151 13.71 18.70 -7.24
C TRP A 151 14.89 19.33 -7.99
N GLY A 152 14.88 19.22 -9.33
CA GLY A 152 15.96 19.75 -10.16
C GLY A 152 17.28 18.98 -10.07
N GLN A 153 17.31 17.81 -9.43
CA GLN A 153 18.50 16.95 -9.45
C GLN A 153 18.83 16.53 -10.87
N ASN A 154 20.11 16.67 -11.24
CA ASN A 154 20.62 16.19 -12.52
C ASN A 154 20.54 14.67 -12.56
N LEU A 155 19.90 14.14 -13.60
CA LEU A 155 19.85 12.71 -13.87
C LEU A 155 20.81 12.34 -15.00
N PRO A 156 21.46 11.16 -14.93
CA PRO A 156 22.30 10.69 -16.02
C PRO A 156 21.51 10.58 -17.32
N LYS A 157 21.97 11.23 -18.39
CA LYS A 157 21.29 11.17 -19.71
C LYS A 157 21.18 9.75 -20.25
N CYS A 158 22.10 8.86 -19.88
CA CYS A 158 22.08 7.45 -20.24
C CYS A 158 20.88 6.67 -19.65
N PHE A 159 20.16 7.21 -18.67
CA PHE A 159 18.95 6.59 -18.13
C PHE A 159 17.73 6.80 -19.05
N ILE A 160 17.70 7.91 -19.80
CA ILE A 160 16.54 8.31 -20.60
C ILE A 160 16.14 7.23 -21.63
N PRO A 161 17.05 6.65 -22.43
CA PRO A 161 16.67 5.64 -23.40
C PRO A 161 16.10 4.37 -22.76
N LEU A 162 16.62 3.97 -21.59
CA LEU A 162 16.10 2.83 -20.84
C LEU A 162 14.69 3.12 -20.30
N GLU A 163 14.45 4.31 -19.78
CA GLU A 163 13.11 4.73 -19.34
C GLU A 163 12.10 4.71 -20.49
N LEU A 164 12.47 5.24 -21.66
CA LEU A 164 11.61 5.25 -22.84
C LEU A 164 11.27 3.82 -23.30
N GLU A 165 12.24 2.90 -23.24
CA GLU A 165 11.97 1.51 -23.61
C GLU A 165 11.10 0.80 -22.58
N PHE A 166 11.26 1.08 -21.28
CA PHE A 166 10.33 0.58 -20.26
C PHE A 166 8.89 1.04 -20.54
N GLU A 167 8.68 2.30 -20.94
CA GLU A 167 7.35 2.76 -21.35
C GLU A 167 6.82 2.03 -22.59
N ASN A 168 7.67 1.77 -23.59
CA ASN A 168 7.28 1.01 -24.78
C ASN A 168 6.87 -0.43 -24.45
N LEU A 169 7.60 -1.09 -23.56
CA LEU A 169 7.28 -2.43 -23.09
C LEU A 169 5.95 -2.45 -22.33
N ILE A 170 5.73 -1.49 -21.44
CA ILE A 170 4.44 -1.34 -20.73
C ILE A 170 3.29 -1.14 -21.72
N ARG A 171 3.47 -0.33 -22.79
CA ARG A 171 2.46 -0.16 -23.84
C ARG A 171 2.17 -1.45 -24.63
N LYS A 172 3.14 -2.38 -24.68
CA LYS A 172 3.00 -3.71 -25.28
C LYS A 172 2.48 -4.76 -24.28
N ASP A 173 1.94 -4.33 -23.14
CA ASP A 173 1.43 -5.18 -22.05
C ASP A 173 2.49 -6.11 -21.41
N MET A 174 3.77 -5.74 -21.53
CA MET A 174 4.85 -6.41 -20.81
C MET A 174 4.94 -5.82 -19.39
N ASN A 175 4.69 -6.67 -18.39
CA ASN A 175 4.63 -6.24 -16.99
C ASN A 175 5.91 -6.57 -16.21
N VAL A 176 6.63 -7.60 -16.63
CA VAL A 176 7.87 -8.07 -16.01
C VAL A 176 8.88 -8.37 -17.12
N ILE A 177 10.14 -8.02 -16.89
CA ILE A 177 11.27 -8.41 -17.75
C ILE A 177 12.36 -9.04 -16.91
N THR A 178 13.26 -9.79 -17.55
CA THR A 178 14.45 -10.30 -16.89
C THR A 178 15.59 -9.28 -16.92
N PHE A 179 16.59 -9.46 -16.05
CA PHE A 179 17.82 -8.67 -16.09
C PHE A 179 18.58 -8.86 -17.40
N ASP A 180 18.48 -10.04 -18.02
CA ASP A 180 19.05 -10.30 -19.35
C ASP A 180 18.33 -9.52 -20.45
N ASP A 181 17.01 -9.35 -20.37
CA ASP A 181 16.29 -8.49 -21.29
C ASP A 181 16.73 -7.03 -21.13
N LEU A 182 16.92 -6.57 -19.89
CA LEU A 182 17.49 -5.24 -19.63
C LEU A 182 18.90 -5.09 -20.23
N ARG A 183 19.76 -6.10 -20.11
CA ARG A 183 21.09 -6.09 -20.76
C ARG A 183 20.97 -5.94 -22.27
N LYS A 184 20.07 -6.69 -22.91
CA LYS A 184 19.81 -6.57 -24.35
C LYS A 184 19.35 -5.16 -24.71
N ILE A 185 18.36 -4.61 -24.00
CA ILE A 185 17.86 -3.25 -24.21
C ILE A 185 18.99 -2.22 -24.07
N ASN A 186 19.82 -2.36 -23.03
CA ASN A 186 20.97 -1.51 -22.76
C ASN A 186 22.03 -1.53 -23.88
N THR A 187 22.12 -2.61 -24.65
CA THR A 187 23.01 -2.67 -25.84
C THR A 187 22.39 -2.04 -27.10
N GLN A 188 21.07 -2.01 -27.21
CA GLN A 188 20.36 -1.60 -28.43
C GLN A 188 20.15 -0.09 -28.56
N HIS A 189 19.92 0.59 -27.43
CA HIS A 189 19.47 1.98 -27.43
C HIS A 189 20.27 2.98 -26.56
N PRO A 190 21.56 2.79 -26.22
CA PRO A 190 22.18 3.69 -25.27
C PRO A 190 22.86 4.91 -25.92
N ILE A 191 22.90 6.03 -25.19
CA ILE A 191 23.91 7.08 -25.42
C ILE A 191 25.31 6.51 -25.11
N ARG A 192 25.40 5.69 -24.06
CA ARG A 192 26.54 4.85 -23.67
C ARG A 192 26.03 3.58 -22.97
N PRO A 193 26.45 2.36 -23.37
CA PRO A 193 26.06 1.14 -22.66
C PRO A 193 26.49 1.21 -21.18
N LEU A 194 25.56 0.89 -20.30
CA LEU A 194 25.83 0.81 -18.85
C LEU A 194 26.41 -0.56 -18.51
N THR A 195 27.31 -0.60 -17.52
CA THR A 195 27.73 -1.86 -16.89
C THR A 195 26.61 -2.44 -16.04
N ASP A 196 26.67 -3.72 -15.67
CA ASP A 196 25.68 -4.33 -14.78
C ASP A 196 25.55 -3.59 -13.43
N ALA A 197 26.66 -3.10 -12.88
CA ALA A 197 26.65 -2.31 -11.65
C ALA A 197 25.88 -0.99 -11.84
N GLU A 198 26.07 -0.32 -12.98
CA GLU A 198 25.36 0.91 -13.33
C GLU A 198 23.88 0.66 -13.64
N LEU A 199 23.55 -0.48 -14.24
CA LEU A 199 22.15 -0.92 -14.42
C LEU A 199 21.47 -1.17 -13.08
N LYS A 200 22.15 -1.80 -12.13
CA LYS A 200 21.61 -1.97 -10.76
C LYS A 200 21.40 -0.61 -10.08
N VAL A 201 22.29 0.36 -10.27
CA VAL A 201 22.09 1.75 -9.78
C VAL A 201 20.86 2.39 -10.43
N PHE A 202 20.70 2.25 -11.75
CA PHE A 202 19.51 2.69 -12.46
C PHE A 202 18.23 2.08 -11.88
N LEU A 203 18.18 0.75 -11.73
CA LEU A 203 17.03 0.04 -11.20
C LEU A 203 16.69 0.46 -9.76
N LYS A 204 17.69 0.57 -8.88
CA LYS A 204 17.50 1.06 -7.52
C LYS A 204 16.94 2.49 -7.50
N PHE A 205 17.41 3.34 -8.40
CA PHE A 205 16.88 4.69 -8.54
C PHE A 205 15.40 4.67 -8.99
N GLN A 206 15.07 3.90 -10.05
CA GLN A 206 13.71 3.77 -10.56
C GLN A 206 12.74 3.16 -9.53
N HIS A 207 13.23 2.20 -8.76
CA HIS A 207 12.51 1.61 -7.63
C HIS A 207 12.24 2.64 -6.53
N ALA A 208 13.25 3.42 -6.13
CA ALA A 208 13.12 4.43 -5.09
C ALA A 208 12.14 5.57 -5.42
N ILE A 209 11.90 5.84 -6.71
CA ILE A 209 10.87 6.80 -7.16
C ILE A 209 9.52 6.14 -7.47
N GLY A 210 9.40 4.82 -7.24
CA GLY A 210 8.15 4.07 -7.39
C GLY A 210 7.70 3.84 -8.83
N LYS A 211 8.58 4.03 -9.82
CA LYS A 211 8.24 3.75 -11.23
C LYS A 211 8.22 2.24 -11.53
N ILE A 212 9.15 1.50 -10.95
CA ILE A 212 9.30 0.04 -11.12
C ILE A 212 9.51 -0.64 -9.77
N LEU A 213 9.49 -1.97 -9.72
CA LEU A 213 9.93 -2.74 -8.57
C LEU A 213 11.14 -3.62 -8.93
N TYR A 214 12.20 -3.49 -8.14
CA TYR A 214 13.44 -4.26 -8.26
C TYR A 214 13.96 -4.58 -6.86
N PHE A 215 14.32 -5.84 -6.67
CA PHE A 215 14.73 -6.44 -5.41
C PHE A 215 16.17 -6.94 -5.62
N ASP A 216 17.17 -6.26 -5.03
CA ASP A 216 18.59 -6.63 -5.16
C ASP A 216 18.95 -7.72 -4.13
N GLU A 217 18.11 -8.74 -4.04
CA GLU A 217 18.27 -9.92 -3.22
C GLU A 217 18.47 -11.17 -4.10
N PRO A 218 19.30 -12.14 -3.67
CA PRO A 218 19.51 -13.37 -4.41
C PRO A 218 18.20 -14.07 -4.78
N GLY A 219 18.00 -14.34 -6.08
CA GLY A 219 16.82 -15.02 -6.59
C GLY A 219 15.69 -14.08 -7.03
N LEU A 220 15.63 -12.85 -6.51
CA LEU A 220 14.70 -11.82 -6.96
C LEU A 220 15.35 -10.80 -7.90
N ASP A 221 16.67 -10.64 -7.83
CA ASP A 221 17.45 -9.71 -8.64
C ASP A 221 17.50 -10.03 -10.15
N THR A 222 16.90 -11.16 -10.53
CA THR A 222 16.78 -11.65 -11.90
C THR A 222 15.63 -11.01 -12.68
N HIS A 223 14.64 -10.43 -11.99
CA HIS A 223 13.43 -9.90 -12.61
C HIS A 223 13.17 -8.45 -12.21
N ILE A 224 12.61 -7.68 -13.14
CA ILE A 224 12.19 -6.30 -12.94
C ILE A 224 10.69 -6.23 -13.22
N THR A 225 9.91 -5.80 -12.24
CA THR A 225 8.49 -5.50 -12.47
C THR A 225 8.37 -4.07 -12.98
N LEU A 226 8.02 -3.92 -14.26
CA LEU A 226 7.89 -2.62 -14.93
C LEU A 226 6.70 -1.82 -14.43
N LEU A 227 5.64 -2.50 -14.00
CA LEU A 227 4.42 -1.85 -13.51
C LEU A 227 4.06 -2.34 -12.11
N PRO A 228 4.26 -1.53 -11.06
CA PRO A 228 3.93 -1.89 -9.68
C PRO A 228 2.51 -2.41 -9.44
N THR A 229 1.53 -1.94 -10.20
CA THR A 229 0.13 -2.38 -10.06
C THR A 229 -0.07 -3.83 -10.48
N TYR A 230 0.78 -4.38 -11.36
CA TYR A 230 0.73 -5.79 -11.75
C TYR A 230 0.97 -6.70 -10.55
N LEU A 231 1.99 -6.41 -9.74
CA LEU A 231 2.28 -7.14 -8.49
C LEU A 231 1.12 -7.01 -7.49
N ILE A 232 0.58 -5.80 -7.32
CA ILE A 232 -0.56 -5.58 -6.41
C ILE A 232 -1.78 -6.40 -6.84
N ASP A 233 -2.07 -6.45 -8.13
CA ASP A 233 -3.20 -7.22 -8.62
C ASP A 233 -2.97 -8.74 -8.46
N ALA A 234 -1.72 -9.20 -8.61
CA ALA A 234 -1.35 -10.59 -8.31
C ALA A 234 -1.58 -10.89 -6.83
N PHE A 235 -1.14 -10.00 -5.93
CA PHE A 235 -1.36 -10.14 -4.50
C PHE A 235 -2.86 -10.17 -4.21
N LYS A 236 -3.63 -9.19 -4.68
CA LYS A 236 -5.10 -9.16 -4.50
C LYS A 236 -5.77 -10.44 -4.97
N SER A 237 -5.27 -11.11 -6.01
CA SER A 237 -5.89 -12.37 -6.47
C SER A 237 -5.86 -13.47 -5.38
N ILE A 238 -4.81 -13.48 -4.55
CA ILE A 238 -4.59 -14.43 -3.46
C ILE A 238 -5.17 -13.86 -2.15
N ILE A 239 -4.74 -12.66 -1.76
CA ILE A 239 -5.07 -12.02 -0.49
C ILE A 239 -6.24 -11.04 -0.67
N THR A 240 -7.46 -11.57 -0.71
CA THR A 240 -8.71 -10.78 -0.85
C THR A 240 -9.74 -11.11 0.25
N ASP A 241 -10.42 -10.07 0.75
CA ASP A 241 -11.62 -10.16 1.61
C ASP A 241 -12.80 -10.92 0.96
N LYS A 242 -13.52 -11.72 1.77
CA LYS A 242 -14.69 -12.53 1.34
C LYS A 242 -15.66 -11.81 0.42
N ARG A 243 -15.90 -10.53 0.66
CA ARG A 243 -16.86 -9.71 -0.09
C ARG A 243 -16.49 -9.60 -1.57
N PHE A 244 -15.20 -9.66 -1.89
CA PHE A 244 -14.69 -9.64 -3.27
C PHE A 244 -14.37 -11.04 -3.82
N CYS A 245 -14.84 -12.10 -3.15
CA CYS A 245 -14.82 -13.49 -3.65
C CYS A 245 -16.18 -13.94 -4.19
N LYS A 246 -17.26 -13.17 -3.96
CA LYS A 246 -18.62 -13.53 -4.37
C LYS A 246 -18.70 -13.70 -5.88
N GLY A 247 -19.13 -14.88 -6.34
CA GLY A 247 -19.29 -15.21 -7.76
C GLY A 247 -18.08 -15.91 -8.42
N GLU A 248 -16.96 -16.07 -7.71
CA GLU A 248 -15.75 -16.73 -8.24
C GLU A 248 -15.40 -18.00 -7.44
N LYS A 249 -15.94 -19.15 -7.87
CA LYS A 249 -15.83 -20.45 -7.15
C LYS A 249 -14.40 -20.83 -6.76
N GLN A 250 -13.42 -20.55 -7.62
CA GLN A 250 -12.00 -20.88 -7.38
C GLN A 250 -11.41 -20.04 -6.24
N LYS A 251 -11.75 -18.74 -6.22
CA LYS A 251 -11.31 -17.79 -5.20
C LYS A 251 -12.03 -18.03 -3.87
N GLU A 252 -13.30 -18.39 -3.92
CA GLU A 252 -14.07 -18.81 -2.74
C GLU A 252 -13.51 -20.09 -2.10
N HIS A 253 -13.11 -21.07 -2.92
CA HIS A 253 -12.46 -22.28 -2.43
C HIS A 253 -11.10 -21.98 -1.77
N LEU A 254 -10.26 -21.17 -2.44
CA LEU A 254 -8.98 -20.73 -1.89
C LEU A 254 -9.20 -20.00 -0.55
N TRP A 255 -10.18 -19.11 -0.49
CA TRP A 255 -10.50 -18.37 0.73
C TRP A 255 -11.00 -19.31 1.84
N ASN A 256 -11.91 -20.25 1.57
CA ASN A 256 -12.36 -21.18 2.59
C ASN A 256 -11.21 -22.03 3.19
N LEU A 257 -10.27 -22.49 2.34
CA LEU A 257 -9.07 -23.20 2.81
C LEU A 257 -8.20 -22.32 3.71
N MET A 258 -7.94 -21.09 3.27
CA MET A 258 -7.19 -20.09 4.05
C MET A 258 -7.88 -19.74 5.37
N SER A 259 -9.20 -19.51 5.36
CA SER A 259 -9.99 -19.15 6.56
C SER A 259 -9.95 -20.23 7.63
N GLN A 260 -9.96 -21.49 7.22
CA GLN A 260 -10.09 -22.62 8.12
C GLN A 260 -8.74 -23.12 8.63
N LYS A 261 -7.72 -23.15 7.76
CA LYS A 261 -6.43 -23.79 8.05
C LYS A 261 -5.28 -22.80 8.21
N GLY A 262 -5.42 -21.55 7.74
CA GLY A 262 -4.31 -20.61 7.69
C GLY A 262 -3.17 -21.05 6.77
N VAL A 263 -3.47 -21.86 5.75
CA VAL A 263 -2.49 -22.41 4.81
C VAL A 263 -2.98 -22.22 3.37
N ILE A 264 -2.05 -21.92 2.46
CA ILE A 264 -2.23 -21.86 1.01
C ILE A 264 -1.27 -22.84 0.36
N PHE A 265 -1.77 -23.78 -0.42
CA PHE A 265 -0.91 -24.67 -1.20
C PHE A 265 -0.45 -23.98 -2.49
N LYS A 266 0.82 -24.13 -2.86
CA LYS A 266 1.36 -23.61 -4.14
C LYS A 266 0.47 -23.98 -5.33
N TYR A 267 0.06 -25.25 -5.41
CA TYR A 267 -0.84 -25.75 -6.46
C TYR A 267 -2.17 -24.97 -6.57
N ALA A 268 -2.71 -24.49 -5.44
CA ALA A 268 -3.95 -23.72 -5.46
C ALA A 268 -3.75 -22.33 -6.07
N ILE A 269 -2.59 -21.69 -5.82
CA ILE A 269 -2.19 -20.44 -6.48
C ILE A 269 -2.02 -20.67 -7.97
N GLU A 270 -1.29 -21.72 -8.37
CA GLU A 270 -1.10 -22.04 -9.79
C GLU A 270 -2.44 -22.32 -10.49
N LYS A 271 -3.35 -23.07 -9.85
CA LYS A 271 -4.67 -23.35 -10.42
C LYS A 271 -5.50 -22.08 -10.61
N LEU A 272 -5.40 -21.12 -9.69
CA LEU A 272 -6.06 -19.82 -9.81
C LEU A 272 -5.46 -19.04 -11.00
N TRP A 273 -4.13 -19.01 -11.11
CA TRP A 273 -3.44 -18.26 -12.16
C TRP A 273 -3.44 -18.93 -13.52
N ARG A 274 -3.80 -20.21 -13.64
CA ARG A 274 -3.99 -20.85 -14.96
C ARG A 274 -5.31 -20.50 -15.65
N ASN A 275 -6.26 -19.85 -14.97
CA ASN A 275 -7.63 -19.72 -15.47
C ASN A 275 -8.16 -18.28 -15.46
N GLY A 276 -9.02 -17.99 -16.44
CA GLY A 276 -9.80 -16.76 -16.51
C GLY A 276 -8.94 -15.49 -16.51
N LYS A 277 -9.39 -14.47 -15.79
CA LYS A 277 -8.75 -13.14 -15.76
C LYS A 277 -7.37 -13.10 -15.08
N TYR A 278 -6.96 -14.19 -14.42
CA TYR A 278 -5.69 -14.28 -13.70
C TYR A 278 -4.56 -14.93 -14.51
N GLN A 279 -4.86 -15.38 -15.73
CA GLN A 279 -3.90 -16.04 -16.64
C GLN A 279 -2.61 -15.26 -16.86
N ARG A 280 -2.70 -13.92 -16.83
CA ARG A 280 -1.55 -13.03 -16.99
C ARG A 280 -0.46 -13.19 -15.92
N PHE A 281 -0.73 -13.88 -14.81
CA PHE A 281 0.24 -14.13 -13.74
C PHE A 281 0.99 -15.46 -13.89
N GLU A 282 0.47 -16.40 -14.70
CA GLU A 282 1.04 -17.75 -14.81
C GLU A 282 2.50 -17.74 -15.30
N GLN A 283 2.83 -16.86 -16.24
CA GLN A 283 4.18 -16.75 -16.83
C GLN A 283 5.25 -16.45 -15.78
N HIS A 284 4.93 -15.64 -14.76
CA HIS A 284 5.88 -15.19 -13.74
C HIS A 284 5.53 -15.71 -12.34
N LYS A 285 4.78 -16.81 -12.25
CA LYS A 285 4.19 -17.28 -10.99
C LYS A 285 5.21 -17.52 -9.88
N ASP A 286 6.34 -18.14 -10.19
CA ASP A 286 7.37 -18.44 -9.19
C ASP A 286 8.02 -17.16 -8.66
N TYR A 287 8.32 -16.21 -9.55
CA TYR A 287 8.80 -14.88 -9.17
C TYR A 287 7.77 -14.15 -8.30
N LEU A 288 6.50 -14.14 -8.68
CA LEU A 288 5.45 -13.48 -7.91
C LEU A 288 5.31 -14.05 -6.49
N VAL A 289 5.34 -15.38 -6.35
CA VAL A 289 5.30 -16.05 -5.04
C VAL A 289 6.56 -15.74 -4.22
N ALA A 290 7.73 -15.72 -4.84
CA ALA A 290 8.97 -15.35 -4.18
C ALA A 290 8.94 -13.90 -3.67
N VAL A 291 8.42 -12.96 -4.46
CA VAL A 291 8.21 -11.57 -4.02
C VAL A 291 7.22 -11.50 -2.85
N MET A 292 6.10 -12.24 -2.91
CA MET A 292 5.14 -12.28 -1.79
C MET A 292 5.78 -12.81 -0.51
N THR A 293 6.69 -13.78 -0.62
CA THR A 293 7.43 -14.34 0.52
C THR A 293 8.42 -13.34 1.07
N HIS A 294 9.17 -12.66 0.19
CA HIS A 294 10.10 -11.60 0.58
C HIS A 294 9.42 -10.40 1.25
N LEU A 295 8.19 -10.08 0.83
CA LEU A 295 7.38 -9.01 1.42
C LEU A 295 6.57 -9.45 2.64
N ASP A 296 6.89 -10.60 3.24
CA ASP A 296 6.21 -11.14 4.42
C ASP A 296 4.67 -11.22 4.24
N ILE A 297 4.22 -11.47 3.02
CA ILE A 297 2.81 -11.75 2.73
C ILE A 297 2.55 -13.24 2.93
N LEU A 298 3.48 -14.07 2.43
CA LEU A 298 3.50 -15.51 2.58
C LEU A 298 4.74 -15.93 3.37
N VAL A 299 4.66 -17.05 4.07
CA VAL A 299 5.76 -17.67 4.80
C VAL A 299 5.87 -19.11 4.35
N GLU A 300 7.10 -19.54 4.02
CA GLU A 300 7.41 -20.95 3.82
C GLU A 300 7.62 -21.64 5.18
N PRO A 301 6.93 -22.74 5.48
CA PRO A 301 7.19 -23.54 6.67
C PRO A 301 8.61 -24.12 6.60
N LYS A 302 9.30 -24.08 7.75
CA LYS A 302 10.70 -24.49 7.86
C LYS A 302 10.96 -25.98 7.63
N ASP A 303 9.92 -26.82 7.71
CA ASP A 303 10.04 -28.28 7.59
C ASP A 303 9.00 -28.83 6.62
N MET A 304 9.33 -28.97 5.34
CA MET A 304 8.58 -29.87 4.44
C MET A 304 9.36 -30.26 3.18
N THR A 305 9.37 -31.57 2.91
CA THR A 305 9.91 -32.20 1.69
C THR A 305 9.15 -31.75 0.43
N ALA A 306 9.89 -31.63 -0.68
CA ALA A 306 9.58 -30.93 -1.93
C ALA A 306 8.27 -31.27 -2.70
N SER A 307 7.37 -32.12 -2.20
CA SER A 307 6.13 -32.51 -2.88
C SER A 307 4.85 -31.79 -2.39
N ALA A 308 4.93 -30.97 -1.34
CA ALA A 308 3.81 -30.14 -0.90
C ALA A 308 4.34 -28.85 -0.23
N ILE A 309 4.67 -27.84 -1.05
CA ILE A 309 5.01 -26.51 -0.54
C ILE A 309 3.72 -25.87 -0.04
N GLU A 310 3.54 -25.94 1.27
CA GLU A 310 2.55 -25.19 2.03
C GLU A 310 3.07 -23.78 2.24
N TYR A 311 2.22 -22.76 2.12
CA TYR A 311 2.54 -21.40 2.53
C TYR A 311 1.60 -21.00 3.66
N GLN A 312 2.12 -20.38 4.71
CA GLN A 312 1.31 -19.78 5.76
C GLN A 312 1.26 -18.27 5.54
N PRO A 313 0.09 -17.61 5.56
CA PRO A 313 0.04 -16.17 5.70
C PRO A 313 0.73 -15.77 7.02
N THR A 314 1.65 -14.82 6.97
CA THR A 314 2.30 -14.23 8.17
C THR A 314 1.30 -13.81 9.25
N PHE A 315 1.71 -13.70 10.51
CA PHE A 315 0.84 -13.18 11.60
C PHE A 315 0.19 -11.82 11.26
N THR A 316 0.88 -10.96 10.49
CA THR A 316 0.38 -9.68 9.98
C THR A 316 -0.74 -9.84 8.94
N SER A 317 -0.60 -10.78 7.99
CA SER A 317 -1.70 -11.12 7.11
C SER A 317 -2.79 -11.88 7.88
N TRP A 318 -2.46 -12.90 8.67
CA TRP A 318 -3.34 -13.70 9.52
C TRP A 318 -4.19 -12.87 10.49
N LEU A 319 -3.69 -11.78 11.09
CA LEU A 319 -4.48 -10.85 11.91
C LEU A 319 -5.52 -10.06 11.12
N ALA A 320 -5.22 -9.68 9.87
CA ALA A 320 -6.21 -9.12 8.94
C ALA A 320 -7.31 -10.15 8.62
N TRP A 321 -7.01 -11.46 8.72
CA TRP A 321 -7.94 -12.55 8.45
C TRP A 321 -8.73 -13.03 9.69
N TYR A 322 -8.13 -13.12 10.88
CA TYR A 322 -8.72 -13.73 12.09
C TYR A 322 -9.75 -12.82 12.80
N ARG A 323 -9.65 -11.48 12.65
CA ARG A 323 -10.61 -10.52 13.24
C ARG A 323 -11.96 -10.44 12.50
N LEU A 324 -12.13 -11.18 11.40
CA LEU A 324 -13.40 -11.32 10.65
C LEU A 324 -14.38 -12.33 11.29
N ARG A 325 -14.07 -12.87 12.48
CA ARG A 325 -14.77 -14.03 13.05
C ARG A 325 -15.77 -13.74 14.18
N ILE A 326 -15.94 -12.49 14.64
CA ILE A 326 -16.84 -12.20 15.76
C ILE A 326 -18.10 -11.48 15.24
N PRO A 327 -19.27 -12.15 15.20
CA PRO A 327 -20.55 -11.46 15.25
C PRO A 327 -20.66 -10.75 16.60
N LEU A 328 -20.98 -9.45 16.58
CA LEU A 328 -21.15 -8.61 17.78
C LEU A 328 -22.25 -9.09 18.75
N ASP A 329 -22.98 -10.15 18.44
CA ASP A 329 -24.14 -10.61 19.21
C ASP A 329 -23.83 -11.69 20.27
N THR A 330 -22.56 -12.03 20.53
CA THR A 330 -22.22 -13.13 21.47
C THR A 330 -21.69 -12.71 22.85
N PHE A 331 -21.67 -11.42 23.17
CA PHE A 331 -21.34 -10.96 24.53
C PHE A 331 -22.58 -10.47 25.30
N ASN A 332 -23.59 -11.33 25.44
CA ASN A 332 -24.50 -11.26 26.59
C ASN A 332 -24.04 -12.29 27.62
N LEU A 333 -23.05 -11.91 28.44
CA LEU A 333 -22.77 -12.63 29.68
C LEU A 333 -23.74 -12.13 30.74
N HIS A 334 -24.85 -12.86 30.91
CA HIS A 334 -25.60 -12.81 32.16
C HIS A 334 -24.68 -13.26 33.31
N PRO A 335 -24.62 -12.52 34.42
CA PRO A 335 -23.93 -13.00 35.61
C PRO A 335 -24.76 -14.13 36.23
N SER A 336 -24.20 -15.34 36.27
CA SER A 336 -24.75 -16.47 37.05
C SER A 336 -24.06 -16.56 38.41
N PRO A 337 -24.74 -17.13 39.41
CA PRO A 337 -24.63 -16.70 40.80
C PRO A 337 -23.53 -17.43 41.58
N THR A 338 -23.07 -16.75 42.61
CA THR A 338 -22.21 -17.23 43.70
C THR A 338 -22.79 -18.48 44.35
N GLU A 339 -22.07 -19.61 44.26
CA GLU A 339 -22.23 -20.72 45.19
C GLU A 339 -21.06 -20.75 46.17
N THR A 340 -21.42 -20.51 47.42
CA THR A 340 -20.65 -20.81 48.62
C THR A 340 -20.72 -22.31 48.86
N LEU A 341 -19.61 -22.92 49.32
CA LEU A 341 -19.60 -24.26 49.87
C LEU A 341 -18.78 -24.25 51.19
N PRO A 342 -19.15 -25.14 52.13
CA PRO A 342 -18.99 -24.95 53.58
C PRO A 342 -17.55 -25.04 54.12
#